data_AF-A0A7M1LDY4-F1
#
_entry.id   AF-A0A7M1LDY4-F1
#
_cell.length_a   1.000
_cell.length_b   1.000
_cell.length_c   1.000
_cell.angle_alpha   90.00
_cell.angle_beta   90.00
_cell.angle_gamma   90.00
#
_symmetry.space_group_name_H-M   'P 1'
#
loop_
_entity.id
_entity.type
_entity.pdbx_description
1 polymer ?
#
loop_
_entity_poly.entity_id
_entity_poly.type
_entity_poly.pdbx_seq_one_letter_code
_entity_poly.pdbx_strand_id
1 'polypeptide(L)'
;MIRTRHAIYLTQADDRILRRLAKERNQSRSAVVRKLLQTYKYIENLKEIEANNKIISGYLKEFTHIGTNINQIAYHLNANIIRHEEAKTDLEKSIIELIKKIEELSEKVKTLKIEINVEHTKTPSKVEEREDDGRAEI
;
A
#
# COMPACT_ATOMS: atom_id res chain seq x y z
N MET A 1 11.16 16.56 18.10
CA MET A 1 10.12 15.81 18.86
C MET A 1 10.37 16.05 20.35
N ILE A 2 9.44 16.69 21.05
CA ILE A 2 9.59 17.01 22.48
C ILE A 2 9.50 15.71 23.29
N ARG A 3 10.49 15.43 24.14
CA ARG A 3 10.51 14.24 24.99
C ARG A 3 10.10 14.65 26.41
N THR A 4 8.94 14.19 26.85
CA THR A 4 8.48 14.37 28.23
C THR A 4 8.78 13.11 29.05
N ARG A 5 9.12 13.29 30.33
CA ARG A 5 9.36 12.19 31.26
C ARG A 5 8.04 11.59 31.71
N HIS A 6 7.87 10.29 31.53
CA HIS A 6 6.72 9.53 31.96
C HIS A 6 7.18 8.40 32.88
N ALA A 7 6.44 8.13 33.96
CA ALA A 7 6.68 7.02 34.87
C ALA A 7 5.68 5.89 34.61
N ILE A 8 6.14 4.65 34.69
CA ILE A 8 5.30 3.46 34.51
C ILE A 8 5.53 2.57 35.73
N TYR A 9 4.43 2.16 36.36
CA TYR A 9 4.47 1.22 37.47
C TYR A 9 4.55 -0.21 36.93
N LEU A 10 5.47 -0.99 37.47
CA LEU A 10 5.68 -2.40 37.12
C LEU A 10 5.71 -3.23 38.40
N THR A 11 5.20 -4.45 38.33
CA THR A 11 5.45 -5.41 39.41
C THR A 11 6.93 -5.80 39.43
N GLN A 12 7.39 -6.39 40.54
CA GLN A 12 8.76 -6.90 40.60
C GLN A 12 9.03 -7.99 39.55
N ALA A 13 8.02 -8.80 39.22
CA ALA A 13 8.13 -9.80 38.17
C ALA A 13 8.31 -9.14 36.79
N ASP A 14 7.52 -8.11 36.49
CA ASP A 14 7.58 -7.41 35.20
C ASP A 14 8.89 -6.62 35.03
N ASP A 15 9.41 -5.97 36.08
CA ASP A 15 10.71 -5.28 35.99
C ASP A 15 11.86 -6.28 35.76
N ARG A 16 11.80 -7.48 36.35
CA ARG A 16 12.79 -8.55 36.05
C ARG A 16 12.74 -8.96 34.59
N ILE A 17 11.55 -9.15 34.04
CA ILE A 17 11.35 -9.49 32.62
C ILE A 17 11.86 -8.37 31.72
N LEU A 18 11.51 -7.11 32.01
CA LEU A 18 11.93 -5.94 31.24
C LEU A 18 13.45 -5.75 31.27
N ARG A 19 14.10 -5.97 32.42
CA ARG A 19 15.57 -5.93 32.54
C ARG A 19 16.24 -7.02 31.70
N ARG A 20 15.71 -8.25 31.74
CA ARG A 20 16.23 -9.35 30.93
C ARG A 20 16.13 -9.03 29.43
N LEU A 21 14.95 -8.61 28.98
CA LEU A 21 14.70 -8.19 27.59
C LEU A 21 15.61 -7.04 27.15
N ALA A 22 15.79 -6.04 28.01
CA ALA A 22 16.68 -4.91 27.76
C ALA A 22 18.13 -5.37 27.54
N LYS A 23 18.60 -6.31 28.37
CA LYS A 23 19.95 -6.90 28.27
C LYS A 23 20.12 -7.72 26.99
N GLU A 24 19.19 -8.63 26.71
CA GLU A 24 19.20 -9.49 25.51
C GLU A 24 19.23 -8.66 24.22
N ARG A 25 18.50 -7.55 24.18
CA ARG A 25 18.39 -6.67 23.00
C ARG A 25 19.42 -5.55 22.96
N ASN A 26 20.34 -5.50 23.92
CA ASN A 26 21.32 -4.42 24.12
C ASN A 26 20.68 -3.01 24.04
N GLN A 27 19.58 -2.80 24.77
CA GLN A 27 18.77 -1.59 24.71
C GLN A 27 18.38 -1.12 26.12
N SER A 28 18.10 0.18 26.26
CA SER A 28 17.54 0.68 27.53
C SER A 28 16.10 0.20 27.73
N ARG A 29 15.68 0.05 28.99
CA ARG A 29 14.29 -0.32 29.35
C ARG A 29 13.26 0.60 28.68
N SER A 30 13.50 1.90 28.67
CA SER A 30 12.63 2.88 28.00
C SER A 30 12.62 2.72 26.47
N ALA A 31 13.70 2.26 25.86
CA ALA A 31 13.73 1.96 24.42
C ALA A 31 12.87 0.74 24.09
N VAL A 32 12.93 -0.31 24.92
CA VAL A 32 12.08 -1.51 24.77
C VAL A 32 10.60 -1.13 24.88
N VAL A 33 10.21 -0.37 25.90
CA VAL A 33 8.82 0.09 26.09
C VAL A 33 8.35 0.97 24.93
N ARG A 34 9.17 1.93 24.47
CA ARG A 34 8.81 2.78 23.32
C ARG A 34 8.63 1.98 22.04
N LYS A 35 9.48 0.98 21.80
CA LYS A 35 9.33 0.09 20.64
C LYS A 35 8.03 -0.71 20.74
N LEU A 36 7.67 -1.22 21.92
CA LEU A 36 6.39 -1.91 22.12
C LEU A 36 5.20 -0.99 21.80
N LEU A 37 5.22 0.25 22.30
CA LEU A 37 4.17 1.23 22.01
C LEU A 37 4.11 1.60 20.52
N GLN A 38 5.26 1.71 19.85
CA GLN A 38 5.31 1.91 18.41
C GLN A 38 4.71 0.71 17.67
N THR A 39 5.13 -0.52 18.02
CA THR A 39 4.59 -1.74 17.41
C THR A 39 3.08 -1.82 17.58
N TYR A 40 2.54 -1.45 18.75
CA TYR A 40 1.09 -1.40 18.95
C TYR A 40 0.38 -0.43 17.99
N LYS A 41 0.96 0.76 17.76
CA LYS A 41 0.44 1.70 16.75
C LYS A 41 0.46 1.13 15.32
N TYR A 42 1.43 0.27 15.01
CA TYR A 42 1.51 -0.39 13.71
C TYR A 42 0.50 -1.53 13.54
N ILE A 43 -0.13 -2.04 14.60
CA ILE A 43 -1.13 -3.12 14.50
C ILE A 43 -2.37 -2.66 13.74
N GLU A 44 -2.81 -1.41 13.93
CA GLU A 44 -3.95 -0.86 13.17
C GLU A 44 -3.59 -0.72 11.69
N ASN A 45 -2.40 -0.19 11.38
CA ASN A 45 -1.90 -0.11 10.01
C ASN A 45 -1.77 -1.50 9.35
N LEU A 46 -1.36 -2.52 10.11
CA LEU A 46 -1.28 -3.90 9.60
C LEU A 46 -2.66 -4.44 9.21
N LYS A 47 -3.71 -4.18 10.00
CA LYS A 47 -5.08 -4.58 9.66
C LYS A 47 -5.56 -3.91 8.37
N GLU A 48 -5.22 -2.63 8.19
CA GLU A 48 -5.56 -1.91 6.96
C GLU A 48 -4.81 -2.48 5.75
N ILE A 49 -3.53 -2.82 5.90
CA ILE A 49 -2.74 -3.49 4.87
C ILE A 49 -3.33 -4.87 4.52
N GLU A 50 -3.74 -5.66 5.50
CA GLU A 50 -4.39 -6.96 5.28
C GLU A 50 -5.71 -6.82 4.52
N ALA A 51 -6.54 -5.82 4.87
CA ALA A 51 -7.77 -5.52 4.14
C ALA A 51 -7.49 -5.14 2.69
N ASN A 52 -6.48 -4.29 2.44
CA ASN A 52 -6.07 -3.89 1.09
C ASN A 52 -5.53 -5.08 0.29
N ASN A 53 -4.74 -5.96 0.89
CA ASN A 53 -4.23 -7.17 0.23
C ASN A 53 -5.37 -8.10 -0.20
N LYS A 54 -6.45 -8.19 0.57
CA LYS A 54 -7.63 -8.96 0.19
C LYS A 54 -8.32 -8.38 -1.05
N ILE A 55 -8.41 -7.06 -1.16
CA ILE A 55 -8.96 -6.36 -2.33
C ILE A 55 -8.06 -6.61 -3.57
N ILE A 56 -6.74 -6.46 -3.42
CA ILE A 56 -5.76 -6.72 -4.49
C ILE A 56 -5.86 -8.16 -4.99
N SER A 57 -6.00 -9.13 -4.09
CA SER A 57 -6.21 -10.54 -4.46
C SER A 57 -7.47 -10.73 -5.30
N GLY A 58 -8.55 -9.99 -5.00
CA GLY A 58 -9.75 -9.95 -5.82
C GLY A 58 -9.46 -9.45 -7.25
N TYR A 59 -8.75 -8.32 -7.39
CA TYR A 59 -8.39 -7.80 -8.70
C TYR A 59 -7.48 -8.74 -9.50
N LEU A 60 -6.54 -9.43 -8.85
CA LEU A 60 -5.67 -10.41 -9.52
C LEU A 60 -6.46 -11.60 -10.10
N LYS A 61 -7.52 -12.04 -9.43
CA LYS A 61 -8.42 -13.07 -9.96
C LYS A 61 -9.14 -12.57 -11.22
N GLU A 62 -9.67 -11.35 -11.18
CA GLU A 62 -10.31 -10.73 -12.35
C GLU A 62 -9.34 -10.57 -13.52
N PHE A 63 -8.09 -10.15 -13.28
CA PHE A 63 -7.06 -10.10 -14.33
C PHE A 63 -6.74 -11.47 -14.90
N THR A 64 -6.75 -12.52 -14.08
CA THR A 64 -6.56 -13.90 -14.54
C THR A 64 -7.72 -14.35 -15.45
N HIS A 65 -8.96 -14.00 -15.10
CA HIS A 65 -10.12 -14.24 -15.96
C HIS A 65 -10.03 -13.48 -17.29
N ILE A 66 -9.66 -12.20 -17.25
CA ILE A 66 -9.45 -11.39 -18.46
C ILE A 66 -8.35 -12.01 -19.34
N GLY A 67 -7.21 -12.40 -18.75
CA GLY A 67 -6.12 -13.05 -19.48
C GLY A 67 -6.53 -14.37 -20.12
N THR A 68 -7.34 -15.16 -19.43
CA THR A 68 -7.91 -16.42 -19.97
C THR A 68 -8.80 -16.14 -21.18
N ASN A 69 -9.67 -15.14 -21.09
CA ASN A 69 -10.56 -14.74 -22.18
C ASN A 69 -9.76 -14.22 -23.39
N ILE A 70 -8.71 -13.42 -23.16
CA ILE A 70 -7.80 -12.95 -24.22
C ILE A 70 -7.11 -14.14 -24.90
N ASN A 71 -6.61 -15.11 -24.12
CA ASN A 71 -6.00 -16.33 -24.67
C ASN A 71 -6.99 -17.15 -25.51
N GLN A 72 -8.25 -17.25 -25.08
CA GLN A 72 -9.29 -17.91 -25.85
C GLN A 72 -9.60 -17.18 -27.16
N ILE A 73 -9.71 -15.85 -27.13
CA ILE A 73 -9.86 -15.03 -28.34
C ILE A 73 -8.69 -15.29 -29.29
N ALA A 74 -7.45 -15.22 -28.79
CA ALA A 74 -6.25 -15.48 -29.59
C ALA A 74 -6.25 -16.90 -30.18
N TYR A 75 -6.65 -17.91 -29.40
CA TYR A 75 -6.77 -19.29 -29.87
C TYR A 75 -7.82 -19.44 -30.97
N HIS A 76 -9.02 -18.88 -30.80
CA HIS A 76 -10.09 -18.91 -31.81
C HIS A 76 -9.71 -18.13 -33.07
N LEU A 77 -8.99 -17.02 -32.93
CA LEU A 77 -8.43 -16.30 -34.06
C LEU A 77 -7.41 -17.15 -34.81
N ASN A 78 -6.49 -17.80 -34.12
CA ASN A 78 -5.48 -18.65 -34.74
C ASN A 78 -6.10 -19.90 -35.40
N ALA A 79 -7.18 -20.44 -34.84
CA ALA A 79 -7.89 -21.62 -35.34
C ALA A 79 -8.83 -21.33 -36.54
N ASN A 80 -9.38 -20.11 -36.66
CA ASN A 80 -10.31 -19.72 -37.74
C ASN A 80 -9.65 -19.01 -38.94
N ILE A 81 -8.32 -18.98 -39.04
CA ILE A 81 -7.56 -18.54 -40.23
C ILE A 81 -7.67 -19.57 -41.39
N ILE A 82 -8.85 -20.17 -41.58
CA ILE A 82 -9.16 -20.98 -42.76
C ILE A 82 -10.10 -20.19 -43.71
N ARG A 83 -10.73 -19.10 -43.23
CA ARG A 83 -11.47 -18.11 -44.05
C ARG A 83 -11.20 -16.68 -43.55
N HIS A 84 -10.20 -16.03 -44.15
CA HIS A 84 -9.61 -14.80 -43.64
C HIS A 84 -10.51 -13.55 -43.60
N GLU A 85 -11.48 -13.41 -44.50
CA GLU A 85 -12.29 -12.17 -44.58
C GLU A 85 -13.44 -12.10 -43.55
N GLU A 86 -14.13 -13.22 -43.30
CA GLU A 86 -15.26 -13.27 -42.36
C GLU A 86 -14.77 -13.15 -40.91
N ALA A 87 -13.67 -13.84 -40.58
CA ALA A 87 -13.06 -13.81 -39.24
C ALA A 87 -12.48 -12.44 -38.87
N LYS A 88 -11.94 -11.70 -39.84
CA LYS A 88 -11.45 -10.34 -39.63
C LYS A 88 -12.60 -9.38 -39.28
N THR A 89 -13.71 -9.50 -39.99
CA THR A 89 -14.87 -8.61 -39.83
C THR A 89 -15.57 -8.84 -38.47
N ASP A 90 -15.70 -10.09 -38.04
CA ASP A 90 -16.30 -10.41 -36.74
C ASP A 90 -15.37 -10.09 -35.56
N LEU A 91 -14.04 -10.20 -35.74
CA LEU A 91 -13.08 -9.74 -34.76
C LEU A 91 -13.11 -8.22 -34.61
N GLU A 92 -13.11 -7.48 -35.72
CA GLU A 92 -13.19 -6.02 -35.70
C GLU A 92 -14.45 -5.55 -34.96
N LYS A 93 -15.61 -6.19 -35.23
CA LYS A 93 -16.84 -5.91 -34.46
C LYS A 93 -16.68 -6.21 -32.97
N SER A 94 -16.13 -7.37 -32.63
CA SER A 94 -15.95 -7.79 -31.23
C SER A 94 -14.99 -6.89 -30.45
N ILE A 95 -13.90 -6.44 -31.09
CA ILE A 95 -12.94 -5.50 -30.51
C ILE A 95 -13.59 -4.12 -30.32
N ILE A 96 -14.36 -3.63 -31.29
CA ILE A 96 -15.08 -2.36 -31.17
C ILE A 96 -16.10 -2.42 -30.01
N GLU A 97 -16.79 -3.54 -29.85
CA GLU A 97 -17.75 -3.74 -28.76
C GLU A 97 -17.06 -3.79 -27.39
N LEU A 98 -15.88 -4.43 -27.32
CA LEU A 98 -15.05 -4.45 -26.13
C LEU A 98 -14.54 -3.05 -25.74
N ILE A 99 -14.07 -2.27 -26.72
CA ILE A 99 -13.63 -0.88 -26.51
C ILE A 99 -14.77 -0.04 -25.93
N LYS A 100 -15.98 -0.13 -26.51
CA LYS A 100 -17.16 0.58 -25.99
C LYS A 100 -17.49 0.20 -24.54
N LYS A 101 -17.44 -1.09 -24.21
CA LYS A 101 -17.66 -1.53 -22.82
C LYS A 101 -16.59 -1.03 -21.86
N ILE A 102 -15.34 -0.94 -22.30
CA ILE A 102 -14.23 -0.37 -21.50
C ILE A 102 -14.46 1.13 -21.28
N GLU A 103 -14.90 1.87 -22.30
CA GLU A 103 -15.22 3.30 -22.17
C GLU A 103 -16.38 3.53 -21.21
N GLU A 104 -17.47 2.76 -21.32
CA GLU A 104 -18.59 2.83 -20.37
C GLU A 104 -18.17 2.53 -18.93
N LEU A 105 -17.30 1.53 -18.75
CA LEU A 105 -16.77 1.18 -17.42
C LEU A 105 -15.87 2.30 -16.88
N SER A 106 -15.03 2.88 -17.74
CA SER A 106 -14.14 3.99 -17.40
C SER A 106 -14.92 5.23 -16.93
N GLU A 107 -16.02 5.58 -17.62
CA GLU A 107 -16.89 6.67 -17.20
C GLU A 107 -17.60 6.38 -15.87
N LYS A 108 -18.09 5.15 -15.66
CA LYS A 108 -18.64 4.74 -14.36
C LYS A 108 -17.60 4.86 -13.24
N VAL A 109 -16.36 4.45 -13.49
CA VAL A 109 -15.25 4.59 -12.53
C VAL A 109 -14.91 6.06 -12.26
N LYS A 110 -14.96 6.94 -13.27
CA LYS A 110 -14.81 8.39 -13.06
C LYS A 110 -15.90 8.97 -12.15
N THR A 111 -17.16 8.54 -12.33
CA THR A 111 -18.26 8.99 -11.45
C THR A 111 -18.17 8.44 -10.03
N LEU A 112 -17.53 7.29 -9.85
CA LEU A 112 -17.27 6.67 -8.55
C LEU A 112 -15.97 7.15 -7.89
N LYS A 113 -15.18 7.96 -8.60
CA LYS A 113 -13.97 8.58 -8.06
C LYS A 113 -14.42 9.61 -7.03
N ILE A 114 -14.50 9.18 -5.78
CA ILE A 114 -14.69 10.08 -4.65
C ILE A 114 -13.52 11.06 -4.71
N GLU A 115 -13.81 12.34 -4.96
CA GLU A 115 -12.84 13.42 -4.76
C GLU A 115 -12.55 13.51 -3.26
N ILE A 116 -11.62 12.68 -2.79
CA ILE A 116 -11.12 12.79 -1.44
C ILE A 116 -10.20 14.01 -1.45
N ASN A 117 -10.77 15.17 -1.15
CA ASN A 117 -10.02 16.39 -0.92
C ASN A 117 -9.32 16.27 0.44
N VAL A 118 -8.29 15.41 0.50
CA VAL A 118 -7.43 15.32 1.68
C VAL A 118 -6.48 16.49 1.61
N GLU A 119 -6.66 17.48 2.49
CA GLU A 119 -5.63 18.51 2.70
C GLU A 119 -4.29 17.83 2.89
N HIS A 120 -3.42 17.95 1.89
CA HIS A 120 -2.06 17.45 1.98
C HIS A 120 -1.35 18.26 3.05
N THR A 121 -1.26 17.72 4.26
CA THR A 121 -0.40 18.29 5.29
C THR A 121 1.02 18.27 4.75
N LYS A 122 1.63 19.46 4.64
CA LYS A 122 2.95 19.67 4.06
C LYS A 122 3.93 18.62 4.56
N THR A 123 4.56 17.91 3.62
CA THR A 123 5.75 17.09 3.87
C THR A 123 6.77 17.95 4.62
N PRO A 124 7.29 17.52 5.78
CA PRO A 124 8.29 18.32 6.49
C PRO A 124 9.51 18.51 5.59
N SER A 125 9.79 19.75 5.22
CA SER A 125 11.00 20.13 4.52
C SER A 125 12.21 19.64 5.33
N LYS A 126 13.17 19.01 4.66
CA LYS A 126 14.47 18.67 5.25
C LYS A 126 15.01 19.91 5.96
N VAL A 127 15.37 19.74 7.23
CA VAL A 127 16.12 20.74 7.98
C VAL A 127 17.43 20.94 7.23
N GLU A 128 17.62 22.11 6.62
CA GLU A 128 18.91 22.54 6.15
C GLU A 128 19.83 22.65 7.38
N GLU A 129 20.89 21.85 7.39
CA GLU A 129 22.01 22.03 8.28
C GLU A 129 22.59 23.43 8.03
N ARG A 130 22.40 24.33 9.00
CA ARG A 130 23.26 25.50 9.09
C ARG A 130 24.51 25.08 9.84
N GLU A 131 25.54 24.73 9.09
CA GLU A 131 26.90 25.08 9.49
C GLU A 131 26.98 26.61 9.44
N ASP A 132 27.16 27.26 10.58
CA ASP A 132 28.09 28.38 10.64
C ASP A 132 28.80 28.39 11.99
N ASP A 133 30.11 28.51 11.84
CA ASP A 133 31.17 28.44 12.81
C ASP A 133 31.42 29.84 13.37
N GLY A 134 31.96 29.92 14.58
CA GLY A 134 32.71 31.11 14.99
C GLY A 134 32.15 32.00 16.09
N ARG A 135 32.84 31.86 17.23
CA ARG A 135 33.40 32.91 18.11
C ARG A 135 32.63 33.30 19.38
N ALA A 136 33.26 32.85 20.46
CA ALA A 136 33.49 33.40 21.79
C ALA A 136 33.10 34.85 22.11
N GLU A 137 32.87 35.03 23.42
CA GLU A 137 32.81 36.22 24.30
C GLU A 137 31.46 36.21 25.05
N ILE A 138 31.34 36.08 26.37
CA ILE A 138 32.23 36.16 27.55
C ILE A 138 31.71 35.14 28.58
#